data_AF-A0AAD9TUC2-F1
#
_entry.id   AF-A0AAD9TUC2-F1
#
_cell.length_a   1.000
_cell.length_b   1.000
_cell.length_c   1.000
_cell.angle_alpha   90.00
_cell.angle_beta   90.00
_cell.angle_gamma   90.00
#
_symmetry.space_group_name_H-M   'P 1'
#
loop_
_entity.id
_entity.type
_entity.pdbx_description
1 polymer ?
#
loop_
_entity_poly.entity_id
_entity_poly.type
_entity_poly.pdbx_seq_one_letter_code
_entity_poly.pdbx_strand_id
1 'polypeptide(L)'
;MTPSSSRHGPPSPTRCNIGIDASVSQSFFKEIEDPTEWLGNEHVDVYLHLVCKQKRDPVECQKFPHKVAVLDIAFFWVITIYDSTVYKLLDNPKYKEQQVLPLRRLFPLICNASNYFVASKRKAQKLNCMKAVRLAPTLFPCQHDGNSCGVFMVKGIEYVMMNKNVNFNFNQDNIPEFRKQMARDIFANWLHFD
;
A
#
# COMPACT_ATOMS: atom_id res chain seq x y z
N MET A 1 -31.63 -20.70 -54.96
CA MET A 1 -30.44 -20.84 -54.09
C MET A 1 -29.93 -19.44 -53.79
N THR A 2 -30.25 -18.92 -52.61
CA THR A 2 -29.87 -17.59 -52.11
C THR A 2 -28.56 -17.70 -51.30
N PRO A 3 -27.58 -16.79 -51.45
CA PRO A 3 -26.37 -16.83 -50.62
C PRO A 3 -26.65 -16.29 -49.22
N SER A 4 -26.13 -16.96 -48.20
CA SER A 4 -26.27 -16.58 -46.80
C SER A 4 -25.37 -15.41 -46.44
N SER A 5 -25.97 -14.40 -45.82
CA SER A 5 -25.33 -13.24 -45.21
C SER A 5 -24.50 -13.64 -44.00
N SER A 6 -23.18 -13.43 -44.05
CA SER A 6 -22.29 -13.47 -42.89
C SER A 6 -22.62 -12.32 -41.93
N ARG A 7 -23.31 -12.61 -40.83
CA ARG A 7 -23.50 -11.64 -39.74
C ARG A 7 -22.20 -11.54 -38.94
N HIS A 8 -21.53 -10.40 -39.04
CA HIS A 8 -20.58 -9.95 -38.04
C HIS A 8 -21.35 -9.79 -36.72
N GLY A 9 -21.08 -10.67 -35.76
CA GLY A 9 -21.50 -10.48 -34.38
C GLY A 9 -20.82 -9.23 -33.79
N PRO A 10 -21.44 -8.55 -32.82
CA PRO A 10 -20.82 -7.40 -32.16
C PRO A 10 -19.53 -7.85 -31.47
N PRO A 11 -18.48 -7.00 -31.43
CA PRO A 11 -17.28 -7.33 -30.68
C PRO A 11 -17.65 -7.56 -29.21
N SER A 12 -17.15 -8.67 -28.66
CA SER A 12 -17.21 -9.00 -27.25
C SER A 12 -16.77 -7.80 -26.40
N PRO A 13 -17.42 -7.48 -25.28
CA PRO A 13 -17.02 -6.36 -24.46
C PRO A 13 -15.65 -6.68 -23.85
N THR A 14 -14.61 -6.00 -24.35
CA THR A 14 -13.29 -5.97 -23.73
C THR A 14 -13.50 -5.52 -22.29
N ARG A 15 -13.24 -6.39 -21.32
CA ARG A 15 -13.27 -6.05 -19.90
C ARG A 15 -12.15 -5.04 -19.64
N CYS A 16 -12.44 -3.76 -19.87
CA CYS A 16 -11.57 -2.67 -19.47
C CYS A 16 -11.80 -2.47 -17.96
N ASN A 17 -10.97 -3.15 -17.16
CA ASN A 17 -11.04 -3.12 -15.71
C ASN A 17 -10.51 -1.76 -15.21
N ILE A 18 -11.42 -0.83 -14.88
CA ILE A 18 -11.23 0.39 -14.06
C ILE A 18 -9.90 1.14 -14.28
N GLY A 19 -9.94 2.19 -15.12
CA GLY A 19 -9.11 3.39 -14.94
C GLY A 19 -7.65 3.35 -15.40
N ILE A 20 -7.18 2.25 -16.01
CA ILE A 20 -5.99 2.30 -16.86
C ILE A 20 -6.49 2.84 -18.19
N ASP A 21 -6.36 4.15 -18.39
CA ASP A 21 -6.60 4.76 -19.70
C ASP A 21 -5.82 3.94 -20.75
N ALA A 22 -6.38 3.78 -21.95
CA ALA A 22 -5.69 3.08 -23.04
C ALA A 22 -4.34 3.73 -23.41
N SER A 23 -4.02 4.85 -22.76
CA SER A 23 -2.77 5.61 -22.78
C SER A 23 -1.71 5.16 -21.78
N VAL A 24 -1.95 4.21 -20.87
CA VAL A 24 -0.89 3.72 -19.96
C VAL A 24 0.20 3.07 -20.78
N SER A 25 1.28 3.83 -20.92
CA SER A 25 2.39 3.53 -21.80
C SER A 25 3.12 2.26 -21.35
N GLN A 26 3.72 1.54 -22.30
CA GLN A 26 4.61 0.43 -21.97
C GLN A 26 5.75 0.86 -21.02
N SER A 27 6.14 2.13 -21.04
CA SER A 27 7.13 2.70 -20.11
C SER A 27 6.70 2.59 -18.65
N PHE A 28 5.42 2.78 -18.32
CA PHE A 28 4.91 2.62 -16.95
C PHE A 28 5.26 1.23 -16.38
N PHE A 29 4.99 0.17 -17.15
CA PHE A 29 5.30 -1.19 -16.71
C PHE A 29 6.80 -1.50 -16.73
N LYS A 30 7.54 -0.97 -17.71
CA LYS A 30 9.00 -1.12 -17.78
C LYS A 30 9.68 -0.47 -16.57
N GLU A 31 9.24 0.71 -16.14
CA GLU A 31 9.75 1.41 -14.96
C GLU A 31 9.48 0.64 -13.67
N ILE A 32 8.30 -0.01 -13.55
CA ILE A 32 8.03 -0.90 -12.42
C ILE A 32 9.01 -2.07 -12.41
N GLU A 33 9.17 -2.75 -13.55
CA GLU A 33 9.99 -3.97 -13.67
C GLU A 33 11.49 -3.72 -13.55
N ASP A 34 11.97 -2.53 -13.91
CA ASP A 34 13.39 -2.17 -13.82
C ASP A 34 13.81 -1.96 -12.34
N PRO A 35 14.69 -2.81 -11.78
CA PRO A 35 15.13 -2.67 -10.39
C PRO A 35 15.98 -1.41 -10.14
N THR A 36 16.48 -0.77 -11.19
CA THR A 36 17.26 0.46 -11.12
C THR A 36 16.38 1.72 -11.12
N GLU A 37 15.11 1.61 -11.51
CA GLU A 37 14.19 2.74 -11.55
C GLU A 37 13.48 2.98 -10.22
N TRP A 38 13.15 4.24 -9.95
CA TRP A 38 12.36 4.62 -8.78
C TRP A 38 10.89 4.42 -9.09
N LEU A 39 10.13 3.86 -8.14
CA LEU A 39 8.67 3.87 -8.27
C LEU A 39 8.17 5.32 -8.18
N GLY A 40 7.68 5.86 -9.30
CA GLY A 40 6.89 7.08 -9.33
C GLY A 40 5.60 7.01 -8.49
N ASN A 41 5.05 8.18 -8.17
CA ASN A 41 3.82 8.29 -7.36
C ASN A 41 2.63 7.55 -7.99
N GLU A 42 2.51 7.58 -9.32
CA GLU A 42 1.43 6.88 -10.03
C GLU A 42 1.48 5.37 -9.83
N HIS A 43 2.67 4.76 -9.84
CA HIS A 43 2.86 3.34 -9.55
C HIS A 43 2.37 3.00 -8.14
N VAL A 44 2.75 3.84 -7.15
CA VAL A 44 2.36 3.66 -5.75
C VAL A 44 0.85 3.83 -5.58
N ASP A 45 0.26 4.87 -6.14
CA ASP A 45 -1.17 5.18 -6.00
C ASP A 45 -2.04 4.07 -6.61
N VAL A 46 -1.69 3.59 -7.81
CA VAL A 46 -2.42 2.51 -8.48
C VAL A 46 -2.31 1.21 -7.68
N TYR A 47 -1.13 0.86 -7.18
CA TYR A 47 -1.00 -0.35 -6.37
C TYR A 47 -1.72 -0.23 -5.01
N LEU A 48 -1.65 0.92 -4.34
CA LEU A 48 -2.40 1.16 -3.11
C LEU A 48 -3.91 1.06 -3.33
N HIS A 49 -4.40 1.51 -4.47
CA HIS A 49 -5.79 1.32 -4.86
C HIS A 49 -6.14 -0.18 -4.92
N LEU A 50 -5.29 -1.02 -5.51
CA LEU A 50 -5.50 -2.47 -5.56
C LEU A 50 -5.50 -3.11 -4.17
N VAL A 51 -4.55 -2.75 -3.31
CA VAL A 51 -4.51 -3.24 -1.90
C VAL A 51 -5.79 -2.85 -1.17
N CYS A 52 -6.27 -1.62 -1.35
CA CYS A 52 -7.55 -1.17 -0.77
C CYS A 52 -8.76 -1.90 -1.35
N LYS A 53 -8.79 -2.12 -2.67
CA LYS A 53 -9.86 -2.85 -3.37
C LYS A 53 -9.96 -4.28 -2.84
N GLN A 54 -8.84 -4.98 -2.75
CA GLN A 54 -8.76 -6.35 -2.24
C GLN A 54 -9.21 -6.45 -0.78
N LYS A 55 -8.77 -5.52 0.09
CA LYS A 55 -9.18 -5.50 1.49
C LYS A 55 -10.69 -5.32 1.67
N ARG A 56 -11.36 -4.65 0.74
CA ARG A 56 -12.81 -4.44 0.73
C ARG A 56 -13.59 -5.59 0.10
N ASP A 57 -12.91 -6.57 -0.49
CA ASP A 57 -13.57 -7.77 -1.02
C ASP A 57 -14.29 -8.50 0.13
N PRO A 58 -15.60 -8.82 -0.01
CA PRO A 58 -16.38 -9.49 1.03
C PRO A 58 -15.75 -10.78 1.57
N VAL A 59 -15.03 -11.54 0.74
CA VAL A 59 -14.37 -12.80 1.12
C VAL A 59 -13.18 -12.53 2.04
N GLU A 60 -12.41 -11.47 1.76
CA GLU A 60 -11.27 -11.06 2.58
C GLU A 60 -11.70 -10.23 3.80
N CYS A 61 -12.79 -9.46 3.69
CA CYS A 61 -13.42 -8.74 4.81
C CYS A 61 -13.86 -9.67 5.95
N GLN A 62 -14.27 -10.92 5.66
CA GLN A 62 -14.58 -11.93 6.69
C GLN A 62 -13.32 -12.45 7.40
N LYS A 63 -12.16 -12.46 6.73
CA LYS A 63 -10.88 -12.89 7.32
C LYS A 63 -10.21 -11.77 8.12
N PHE A 64 -10.45 -10.50 7.78
CA PHE A 64 -9.75 -9.34 8.34
C PHE A 64 -10.70 -8.28 8.92
N PRO A 65 -11.14 -8.41 10.19
CA PRO A 65 -12.09 -7.48 10.82
C PRO A 65 -11.52 -6.09 11.15
N HIS A 66 -10.37 -5.69 10.57
CA HIS A 66 -9.70 -4.44 10.86
C HIS A 66 -9.63 -3.55 9.62
N LYS A 67 -10.42 -2.47 9.64
CA LYS A 67 -10.37 -1.36 8.67
C LYS A 67 -9.01 -0.67 8.82
N VAL A 68 -8.27 -0.51 7.72
CA VAL A 68 -6.95 0.16 7.71
C VAL A 68 -7.01 1.34 6.73
N ALA A 69 -6.65 2.51 7.22
CA ALA A 69 -5.80 3.46 6.52
C ALA A 69 -4.39 3.21 7.05
N VAL A 70 -3.34 3.13 6.22
CA VAL A 70 -1.98 2.81 6.73
C VAL A 70 -1.37 4.02 7.42
N LEU A 71 -1.83 4.18 8.64
CA LEU A 71 -1.17 4.65 9.82
C LEU A 71 -1.80 3.74 10.88
N ASP A 72 -1.03 2.88 11.56
CA ASP A 72 -1.56 1.95 12.56
C ASP A 72 -2.01 2.69 13.85
N ILE A 73 -2.96 3.61 13.70
CA ILE A 73 -3.46 4.49 14.75
C ILE A 73 -4.44 3.74 15.66
N ALA A 74 -5.09 2.70 15.14
CA ALA A 74 -6.37 2.26 15.68
C ALA A 74 -6.25 1.45 16.98
N PHE A 75 -5.21 0.61 17.14
CA PHE A 75 -5.11 -0.26 18.32
C PHE A 75 -4.33 0.34 19.49
N PHE A 76 -3.21 1.01 19.23
CA PHE A 76 -2.32 1.49 20.30
C PHE A 76 -2.29 3.01 20.46
N TRP A 77 -3.00 3.78 19.62
CA TRP A 77 -2.91 5.25 19.58
C TRP A 77 -1.45 5.74 19.39
N VAL A 78 -0.73 5.06 18.50
CA VAL A 78 0.68 5.30 18.16
C VAL A 78 0.81 5.38 16.64
N ILE A 79 1.72 6.19 16.13
CA ILE A 79 2.13 6.18 14.73
C ILE A 79 3.38 5.33 14.58
N THR A 80 3.24 4.15 13.98
CA THR A 80 4.38 3.29 13.66
C THR A 80 5.01 3.71 12.34
N ILE A 81 6.33 3.90 12.32
CA ILE A 81 7.11 4.30 11.14
C ILE A 81 7.94 3.11 10.67
N TYR A 82 7.67 2.69 9.43
CA TYR A 82 8.42 1.67 8.70
C TYR A 82 9.38 2.38 7.75
N ASP A 83 10.69 2.12 7.89
CA ASP A 83 11.73 2.84 7.14
C ASP A 83 12.82 1.86 6.71
N SER A 84 12.85 1.53 5.41
CA SER A 84 13.86 0.64 4.82
C SER A 84 15.25 1.26 4.79
N THR A 85 15.37 2.57 5.04
CA THR A 85 16.63 3.33 5.01
C THR A 85 17.17 3.68 6.39
N VAL A 86 16.67 3.03 7.45
CA VAL A 86 16.95 3.36 8.86
C VAL A 86 18.45 3.47 9.20
N TYR A 87 19.31 2.69 8.53
CA TYR A 87 20.77 2.74 8.70
C TYR A 87 21.41 4.09 8.31
N LYS A 88 20.74 4.90 7.49
CA LYS A 88 21.21 6.23 7.08
C LYS A 88 20.97 7.32 8.15
N LEU A 89 20.27 6.98 9.25
CA LEU A 89 19.80 7.96 10.26
C LEU A 89 20.43 7.75 11.64
N LEU A 90 21.61 7.15 11.71
CA LEU A 90 22.31 6.87 12.97
C LEU A 90 22.57 8.15 13.79
N ASP A 91 22.87 9.27 13.13
CA ASP A 91 23.19 10.54 13.79
C ASP A 91 21.94 11.34 14.23
N ASN A 92 20.75 10.97 13.73
CA ASN A 92 19.50 11.62 14.11
C ASN A 92 18.35 10.61 14.21
N PRO A 93 18.29 9.83 15.30
CA PRO A 93 17.31 8.76 15.45
C PRO A 93 15.86 9.27 15.54
N LYS A 94 15.65 10.55 15.87
CA LYS A 94 14.30 11.15 16.00
C LYS A 94 13.83 11.88 14.75
N TYR A 95 14.65 11.99 13.71
CA TYR A 95 14.33 12.75 12.50
C TYR A 95 12.98 12.37 11.90
N LYS A 96 12.72 11.06 11.71
CA LYS A 96 11.46 10.57 11.13
C LYS A 96 10.26 10.80 12.07
N GLU A 97 10.44 10.66 13.38
CA GLU A 97 9.39 10.95 14.37
C GLU A 97 9.00 12.44 14.41
N GLN A 98 9.94 13.32 14.09
CA GLN A 98 9.72 14.77 13.95
C GLN A 98 9.03 15.10 12.63
N GLN A 99 9.37 14.43 11.53
CA GLN A 99 8.70 14.62 10.23
C GLN A 99 7.19 14.34 10.31
N VAL A 100 6.76 13.38 11.13
CA VAL A 100 5.33 13.07 11.32
C VAL A 100 4.65 13.92 12.39
N LEU A 101 5.30 14.95 12.95
CA LEU A 101 4.70 15.83 13.98
C LEU A 101 3.38 16.48 13.55
N PRO A 102 3.23 17.02 12.33
CA PRO A 102 1.95 17.58 11.89
C PRO A 102 0.83 16.53 11.95
N LEU A 103 1.09 15.31 11.48
CA LEU A 103 0.13 14.21 11.55
C LEU A 103 -0.19 13.83 13.00
N ARG A 104 0.82 13.70 13.86
CA ARG A 104 0.65 13.37 15.28
C ARG A 104 -0.27 14.35 16.03
N ARG A 105 -0.29 15.62 15.64
CA ARG A 105 -1.18 16.65 16.20
C ARG A 105 -2.55 16.67 15.54
N LEU A 106 -2.61 16.40 14.24
CA LEU A 106 -3.83 16.51 13.45
C LEU A 106 -4.79 15.32 13.66
N PHE A 107 -4.28 14.09 13.75
CA PHE A 107 -5.11 12.89 13.85
C PHE A 107 -6.11 12.89 15.02
N PRO A 108 -5.71 13.26 16.27
CA PRO A 108 -6.66 13.37 17.37
C PRO A 108 -7.81 14.34 17.08
N LEU A 109 -7.52 15.46 16.40
CA LEU A 109 -8.52 16.46 16.04
C LEU A 109 -9.49 15.93 14.97
N ILE A 110 -8.97 15.24 13.95
CA ILE A 110 -9.79 14.60 12.91
C ILE A 110 -10.70 13.53 13.54
N CYS A 111 -10.16 12.65 14.39
CA CYS A 111 -10.95 11.61 15.07
C CYS A 111 -12.08 12.21 15.93
N ASN A 112 -11.81 13.33 16.60
CA ASN A 112 -12.82 14.05 17.38
C ASN A 112 -13.88 14.70 16.48
N ALA A 113 -13.46 15.47 15.47
CA ALA A 113 -14.36 16.17 14.56
C ALA A 113 -15.25 15.22 13.74
N SER A 114 -14.76 14.01 13.43
CA SER A 114 -15.50 12.98 12.71
C SER A 114 -16.39 12.09 13.59
N ASN A 115 -16.46 12.33 14.90
CA ASN A 115 -17.14 11.46 15.88
C ASN A 115 -16.65 9.99 15.83
N TYR A 116 -15.40 9.77 15.42
CA TYR A 116 -14.84 8.42 15.20
C TYR A 116 -14.99 7.51 16.41
N PHE A 117 -14.71 8.00 17.62
CA PHE A 117 -14.78 7.18 18.84
C PHE A 117 -16.20 6.73 19.18
N VAL A 118 -17.18 7.62 18.94
CA VAL A 118 -18.59 7.32 19.14
C VAL A 118 -19.03 6.26 18.12
N ALA A 119 -18.75 6.50 16.83
CA ALA A 119 -19.14 5.59 15.76
C ALA A 119 -18.47 4.21 15.86
N SER A 120 -17.22 4.16 16.32
CA SER A 120 -16.44 2.92 16.46
C SER A 120 -16.62 2.22 17.80
N LYS A 121 -17.38 2.79 18.75
CA LYS A 121 -17.50 2.32 20.14
C LYS A 121 -16.15 2.14 20.86
N ARG A 122 -15.14 2.92 20.46
CA ARG A 122 -13.81 2.91 21.09
C ARG A 122 -13.76 3.94 22.22
N LYS A 123 -12.91 3.68 23.22
CA LYS A 123 -12.63 4.65 24.27
C LYS A 123 -12.07 5.92 23.64
N ALA A 124 -12.70 7.05 23.95
CA ALA A 124 -12.22 8.36 23.53
C ALA A 124 -10.77 8.57 24.03
N GLN A 125 -9.92 9.04 23.13
CA GLN A 125 -8.54 9.35 23.45
C GLN A 125 -8.41 10.83 23.76
N LYS A 126 -7.39 11.20 24.53
CA LYS A 126 -7.06 12.61 24.76
C LYS A 126 -6.68 13.26 23.43
N LEU A 127 -7.01 14.55 23.26
CA LEU A 127 -6.65 15.32 22.06
C LEU A 127 -5.16 15.75 22.05
N ASN A 128 -4.31 15.06 22.82
CA ASN A 128 -2.90 15.34 22.88
C ASN A 128 -2.17 14.75 21.67
N CYS A 129 -0.99 15.30 21.39
CA CYS A 129 -0.11 14.83 20.32
C CYS A 129 0.15 13.32 20.47
N MET A 130 -0.09 12.57 19.39
CA MET A 130 0.16 11.12 19.36
C MET A 130 1.66 10.83 19.53
N LYS A 131 1.95 9.64 20.08
CA LYS A 131 3.31 9.09 20.05
C LYS A 131 3.62 8.60 18.63
N ALA A 132 4.87 8.69 18.22
CA ALA A 132 5.38 7.99 17.05
C ALA A 132 6.53 7.09 17.47
N VAL A 133 6.62 5.93 16.85
CA VAL A 133 7.67 4.94 17.10
C VAL A 133 8.18 4.46 15.75
N ARG A 134 9.49 4.59 15.53
CA ARG A 134 10.15 3.97 14.38
C ARG A 134 10.51 2.53 14.73
N LEU A 135 10.20 1.60 13.83
CA LEU A 135 10.59 0.20 14.01
C LEU A 135 12.11 0.05 13.94
N ALA A 136 12.63 -0.88 14.74
CA ALA A 136 14.03 -1.27 14.67
C ALA A 136 14.34 -1.96 13.33
N PRO A 137 15.60 -1.90 12.84
CA PRO A 137 16.02 -2.60 11.62
C PRO A 137 15.76 -4.12 11.66
N THR A 138 15.71 -4.71 12.86
CA THR A 138 15.39 -6.13 13.07
C THR A 138 13.91 -6.45 12.90
N LEU A 139 13.04 -5.44 12.89
CA LEU A 139 11.58 -5.57 12.82
C LEU A 139 11.01 -5.14 11.46
N PHE A 140 11.78 -4.45 10.62
CA PHE A 140 11.39 -4.11 9.25
C PHE A 140 12.59 -4.26 8.31
N PRO A 141 12.44 -4.97 7.17
CA PRO A 141 13.53 -5.19 6.22
C PRO A 141 14.18 -3.88 5.74
N CYS A 142 15.51 -3.86 5.72
CA CYS A 142 16.29 -2.74 5.20
C CYS A 142 16.60 -2.93 3.72
N GLN A 143 16.55 -1.84 2.95
CA GLN A 143 17.06 -1.84 1.59
C GLN A 143 18.57 -1.66 1.59
N HIS A 144 19.25 -2.18 0.57
CA HIS A 144 20.69 -2.03 0.38
C HIS A 144 21.05 -1.11 -0.80
N ASP A 145 20.05 -0.62 -1.53
CA ASP A 145 20.21 0.26 -2.69
C ASP A 145 19.56 1.65 -2.48
N GLY A 146 19.55 2.49 -3.52
CA GLY A 146 18.91 3.80 -3.52
C GLY A 146 17.45 3.82 -4.03
N ASN A 147 17.00 2.75 -4.69
CA ASN A 147 15.91 2.81 -5.66
C ASN A 147 14.73 1.90 -5.29
N SER A 148 14.90 1.03 -4.30
CA SER A 148 13.89 0.05 -3.87
C SER A 148 12.95 0.56 -2.77
N CYS A 149 13.15 1.78 -2.26
CA CYS A 149 12.35 2.32 -1.15
C CYS A 149 10.84 2.28 -1.42
N GLY A 150 10.42 2.53 -2.66
CA GLY A 150 9.02 2.44 -3.08
C GLY A 150 8.45 1.02 -2.93
N VAL A 151 9.21 0.01 -3.34
CA VAL A 151 8.78 -1.40 -3.26
C VAL A 151 8.71 -1.87 -1.81
N PHE A 152 9.70 -1.54 -0.99
CA PHE A 152 9.67 -1.82 0.47
C PHE A 152 8.47 -1.16 1.15
N MET A 153 8.18 0.10 0.82
CA MET A 153 7.02 0.84 1.35
C MET A 153 5.71 0.12 0.99
N VAL A 154 5.52 -0.20 -0.29
CA VAL A 154 4.29 -0.82 -0.78
C VAL A 154 4.10 -2.24 -0.22
N LYS A 155 5.16 -3.05 -0.17
CA LYS A 155 5.10 -4.37 0.48
C LYS A 155 4.89 -4.27 1.98
N GLY A 156 5.50 -3.28 2.64
CA GLY A 156 5.23 -2.98 4.05
C GLY A 156 3.74 -2.72 4.31
N ILE A 157 3.13 -1.89 3.45
CA ILE A 157 1.70 -1.59 3.47
C ILE A 157 0.86 -2.85 3.26
N GLU A 158 1.20 -3.67 2.26
CA GLU A 158 0.51 -4.94 1.98
C GLU A 158 0.50 -5.86 3.19
N TYR A 159 1.66 -6.09 3.83
CA TYR A 159 1.78 -6.89 5.05
C TYR A 159 0.95 -6.33 6.20
N VAL A 160 1.01 -5.02 6.45
CA VAL A 160 0.25 -4.37 7.53
C VAL A 160 -1.26 -4.41 7.25
N MET A 161 -1.67 -4.26 6.00
CA MET A 161 -3.09 -4.25 5.63
C MET A 161 -3.73 -5.63 5.62
N MET A 162 -2.95 -6.66 5.29
CA MET A 162 -3.43 -8.02 5.02
C MET A 162 -3.05 -9.03 6.11
N ASN A 163 -2.06 -8.80 6.97
CA ASN A 163 -1.66 -9.79 8.00
C ASN A 163 -2.01 -9.34 9.42
N LYS A 164 -2.59 -10.27 10.21
CA LYS A 164 -2.92 -10.05 11.63
C LYS A 164 -1.70 -10.07 12.56
N ASN A 165 -0.66 -10.81 12.17
CA ASN A 165 0.66 -10.82 12.81
C ASN A 165 1.68 -10.36 11.78
N VAL A 166 2.16 -9.13 11.93
CA VAL A 166 3.12 -8.55 11.02
C VAL A 166 4.49 -9.17 11.28
N ASN A 167 4.79 -10.24 10.56
CA ASN A 167 6.14 -10.79 10.43
C ASN A 167 6.60 -10.56 8.98
N PHE A 168 7.48 -9.59 8.78
CA PHE A 168 8.01 -9.29 7.46
C PHE A 168 9.04 -10.34 7.06
N ASN A 169 8.58 -11.33 6.29
CA ASN A 169 9.43 -12.38 5.74
C ASN A 169 9.83 -12.07 4.29
N PHE A 170 10.47 -10.92 4.09
CA PHE A 170 11.06 -10.54 2.80
C PHE A 170 12.32 -9.70 3.02
N ASN A 171 13.15 -9.60 1.98
CA ASN A 171 14.38 -8.81 2.00
C ASN A 171 14.67 -8.22 0.61
N GLN A 172 15.85 -7.64 0.45
CA GLN A 172 16.32 -7.02 -0.79
C GLN A 172 16.30 -7.97 -2.01
N ASP A 173 16.55 -9.26 -1.81
CA ASP A 173 16.62 -10.25 -2.90
C ASP A 173 15.23 -10.53 -3.50
N ASN A 174 14.16 -10.23 -2.76
CA ASN A 174 12.80 -10.40 -3.25
C ASN A 174 12.32 -9.25 -4.15
N ILE A 175 13.04 -8.11 -4.15
CA ILE A 175 12.58 -6.88 -4.84
C ILE A 175 12.36 -7.07 -6.35
N PRO A 176 13.25 -7.74 -7.11
CA PRO A 176 13.00 -7.95 -8.54
C PRO A 176 11.72 -8.74 -8.81
N GLU A 177 11.42 -9.74 -7.99
CA GLU A 177 10.19 -10.53 -8.14
C GLU A 177 8.96 -9.73 -7.73
N PHE A 178 9.05 -8.94 -6.65
CA PHE A 178 7.96 -8.06 -6.23
C PHE A 178 7.63 -6.98 -7.26
N ARG A 179 8.62 -6.48 -8.00
CA ARG A 179 8.41 -5.56 -9.11
C ARG A 179 7.62 -6.22 -10.25
N LYS A 180 8.03 -7.41 -10.68
CA LYS A 180 7.29 -8.20 -11.68
C LYS A 180 5.88 -8.54 -11.21
N GLN A 181 5.74 -8.87 -9.93
CA GLN A 181 4.43 -9.14 -9.33
C GLN A 181 3.55 -7.90 -9.35
N MET A 182 4.07 -6.74 -8.94
CA MET A 182 3.37 -5.46 -9.00
C MET A 182 2.92 -5.12 -10.41
N ALA A 183 3.78 -5.26 -11.42
CA ALA A 183 3.43 -5.02 -12.82
C ALA A 183 2.28 -5.94 -13.27
N ARG A 184 2.37 -7.24 -12.94
CA ARG A 184 1.32 -8.23 -13.25
C ARG A 184 0.02 -7.92 -12.54
N ASP A 185 0.04 -7.59 -11.25
CA ASP A 185 -1.15 -7.29 -10.45
C ASP A 185 -1.86 -6.03 -10.95
N ILE A 186 -1.08 -4.98 -11.28
CA ILE A 186 -1.61 -3.76 -11.89
C ILE A 186 -2.26 -4.06 -13.23
N PHE A 187 -1.56 -4.79 -14.10
CA PHE A 187 -2.08 -5.17 -15.41
C PHE A 187 -3.36 -6.01 -15.31
N ALA A 188 -3.41 -6.97 -14.38
CA ALA A 188 -4.57 -7.82 -14.12
C ALA A 188 -5.71 -7.08 -13.38
N ASN A 189 -5.43 -5.93 -12.75
CA ASN A 189 -6.30 -5.23 -11.81
C ASN A 189 -6.79 -6.16 -10.68
N TRP A 190 -5.88 -7.00 -10.19
CA TRP A 190 -6.12 -8.01 -9.17
C TRP A 190 -4.83 -8.31 -8.40
N LEU A 191 -4.91 -8.48 -7.07
CA LEU A 191 -3.74 -8.87 -6.27
C LEU A 191 -3.65 -10.39 -6.18
N HIS A 192 -2.57 -10.96 -6.70
CA HIS A 192 -2.22 -12.34 -6.45
C HIS A 192 -1.38 -12.44 -5.16
N PHE A 193 -1.85 -13.26 -4.22
CA PHE A 193 -1.06 -13.66 -3.05
C PHE A 193 -0.55 -15.07 -3.30
N ASP A 194 0.78 -15.23 -3.24
CA ASP A 194 1.43 -16.54 -3.13
C ASP A 194 1.57 -16.95 -1.67
#